data_AF-A0A9E8MWN5-F1
#
_entry.id   AF-A0A9E8MWN5-F1
#
_cell.length_a   1.000
_cell.length_b   1.000
_cell.length_c   1.000
_cell.angle_alpha   90.00
_cell.angle_beta   90.00
_cell.angle_gamma   90.00
#
_symmetry.space_group_name_H-M   'P 1'
#
loop_
_entity.id
_entity.type
_entity.pdbx_description
1 polymer ?
#
loop_
_entity_poly.entity_id
_entity_poly.type
_entity_poly.pdbx_seq_one_letter_code
_entity_poly.pdbx_strand_id
1 'polypeptide(L)'
;MTFDNLFDVLENNQIESKTDRQIVERILEAERDWVVPVSDLNQFIDLLEKEIGDKASKSNLSKLQDRYQINGFKNSAWNAESVYSLLEIFELTDSTDLNSVFTDLSNRINKE
;
A
#
# COMPACT_ATOMS: atom_id res chain seq x y z
N MET A 1 6.56 -2.43 10.55
CA MET A 1 6.91 -1.04 10.22
C MET A 1 5.62 -0.24 10.27
N THR A 2 5.56 0.82 11.07
CA THR A 2 4.37 1.68 11.21
C THR A 2 4.34 2.73 10.09
N PHE A 3 3.18 3.36 9.88
CA PHE A 3 3.08 4.50 8.95
C PHE A 3 3.82 5.72 9.45
N ASP A 4 3.84 5.99 10.77
CA ASP A 4 4.66 7.04 11.37
C ASP A 4 6.14 6.85 11.04
N ASN A 5 6.66 5.62 11.15
CA ASN A 5 8.06 5.34 10.79
C ASN A 5 8.33 5.63 9.31
N LEU A 6 7.38 5.29 8.42
CA LEU A 6 7.50 5.57 6.98
C LEU A 6 7.48 7.07 6.68
N PHE A 7 6.63 7.81 7.39
CA PHE A 7 6.56 9.26 7.29
C PHE A 7 7.86 9.92 7.76
N ASP A 8 8.37 9.50 8.92
CA ASP A 8 9.63 10.02 9.49
C ASP A 8 10.81 9.81 8.53
N VAL A 9 10.98 8.61 7.96
CA VAL A 9 12.10 8.35 7.03
C VAL A 9 11.95 9.14 5.72
N LEU A 10 10.72 9.40 5.27
CA LEU A 10 10.44 10.19 4.09
C LEU A 10 10.76 11.68 4.32
N GLU A 11 10.26 12.26 5.41
CA GLU A 11 10.49 13.68 5.75
C GLU A 11 11.96 13.97 6.05
N ASN A 12 12.64 13.06 6.76
CA ASN A 12 14.05 13.22 7.09
C ASN A 12 14.99 12.90 5.91
N ASN A 13 14.45 12.59 4.72
CA ASN A 13 15.20 12.19 3.52
C ASN A 13 16.18 11.03 3.77
N GLN A 14 15.76 10.04 4.58
CA GLN A 14 16.54 8.84 4.91
C GLN A 14 16.33 7.70 3.90
N ILE A 15 15.80 8.01 2.71
CA ILE A 15 15.61 7.06 1.63
C ILE A 15 16.42 7.55 0.43
N GLU A 16 17.58 6.95 0.19
CA GLU A 16 18.45 7.31 -0.94
C GLU A 16 17.84 6.93 -2.30
N SER A 17 17.18 5.77 -2.33
CA SER A 17 16.58 5.20 -3.54
C SER A 17 15.34 5.98 -3.94
N LYS A 18 15.39 6.63 -5.11
CA LYS A 18 14.22 7.33 -5.68
C LYS A 18 13.02 6.40 -5.82
N THR A 19 13.23 5.15 -6.23
CA THR A 19 12.17 4.16 -6.36
C THR A 19 11.55 3.83 -5.01
N ASP A 20 12.36 3.57 -3.98
CA ASP A 20 11.84 3.29 -2.64
C ASP A 20 11.09 4.49 -2.06
N ARG A 21 11.57 5.71 -2.32
CA ARG A 21 10.88 6.95 -1.93
C ARG A 21 9.48 7.02 -2.55
N GLN A 22 9.36 6.75 -3.86
CA GLN A 22 8.06 6.73 -4.54
C GLN A 22 7.15 5.62 -4.00
N ILE A 23 7.70 4.45 -3.67
CA ILE A 23 6.92 3.38 -3.05
C ILE A 23 6.38 3.82 -1.68
N VAL A 24 7.20 4.46 -0.85
CA VAL A 24 6.77 4.99 0.46
C VAL A 24 5.68 6.05 0.30
N GLU A 25 5.84 6.99 -0.64
CA GLU A 25 4.83 8.00 -0.95
C GLU A 25 3.48 7.34 -1.30
N ARG A 26 3.48 6.32 -2.17
CA ARG A 26 2.25 5.60 -2.57
C ARG A 26 1.62 4.80 -1.43
N ILE A 27 2.43 4.26 -0.52
CA ILE A 27 1.92 3.56 0.67
C ILE A 27 1.21 4.55 1.60
N LEU A 28 1.79 5.73 1.84
CA LEU A 28 1.21 6.76 2.70
C LEU A 28 -0.05 7.37 2.09
N GLU A 29 -0.07 7.58 0.77
CA GLU A 29 -1.29 7.97 0.03
C GLU A 29 -2.39 6.92 0.18
N ALA A 30 -2.03 5.63 0.02
CA ALA A 30 -2.96 4.54 0.18
C ALA A 30 -3.55 4.45 1.60
N GLU A 31 -2.73 4.63 2.64
CA GLU A 31 -3.21 4.63 4.02
C GLU A 31 -4.17 5.79 4.29
N ARG A 32 -3.78 7.01 3.88
CA ARG A 32 -4.59 8.22 4.06
C ARG A 32 -5.96 8.09 3.42
N ASP A 33 -6.02 7.50 2.22
CA ASP A 33 -7.24 7.38 1.45
C ASP A 33 -8.07 6.14 1.88
N TRP A 34 -7.54 5.27 2.74
CA TRP A 34 -8.32 4.17 3.29
C TRP A 34 -9.19 4.63 4.46
N VAL A 35 -10.50 4.34 4.44
CA VAL A 35 -11.43 4.93 5.40
C VAL A 35 -11.28 4.42 6.84
N VAL A 36 -10.70 3.23 7.02
CA VAL A 36 -10.44 2.67 8.35
C VAL A 36 -8.98 2.92 8.72
N PRO A 37 -8.68 3.63 9.82
CA PRO A 37 -7.31 3.86 10.23
C PRO A 37 -6.61 2.53 10.53
N VAL A 38 -5.38 2.40 10.05
CA VAL A 38 -4.51 1.23 10.27
C VAL A 38 -3.17 1.72 10.83
N SER A 39 -2.58 0.99 11.77
CA SER A 39 -1.37 1.49 12.47
C SER A 39 -0.07 1.11 11.78
N ASP A 40 -0.08 0.03 11.01
CA ASP A 40 1.13 -0.54 10.40
C ASP A 40 0.84 -1.31 9.11
N LEU A 41 1.91 -1.60 8.38
CA LEU A 41 1.87 -2.30 7.10
C LEU A 41 1.21 -3.68 7.16
N ASN A 42 1.38 -4.42 8.26
CA ASN A 42 0.80 -5.76 8.39
C ASN A 42 -0.71 -5.67 8.60
N GLN A 43 -1.16 -4.75 9.46
CA GLN A 43 -2.59 -4.48 9.64
C GLN A 43 -3.25 -4.06 8.33
N PHE A 44 -2.55 -3.27 7.51
CA PHE A 44 -3.09 -2.87 6.22
C PHE A 44 -3.21 -4.05 5.24
N ILE A 45 -2.20 -4.93 5.17
CA ILE A 45 -2.29 -6.18 4.41
C ILE A 45 -3.46 -7.03 4.91
N ASP A 46 -3.56 -7.31 6.20
CA ASP A 46 -4.62 -8.15 6.77
C ASP A 46 -6.02 -7.59 6.43
N LEU A 47 -6.15 -6.26 6.47
CA LEU A 47 -7.38 -5.58 6.11
C LEU A 47 -7.72 -5.77 4.62
N LEU A 48 -6.74 -5.55 3.73
CA LEU A 48 -6.91 -5.73 2.29
C LEU A 48 -7.24 -7.17 1.94
N GLU A 49 -6.56 -8.14 2.54
CA GLU A 49 -6.80 -9.55 2.30
C GLU A 49 -8.19 -9.98 2.76
N LYS A 50 -8.69 -9.40 3.86
CA LYS A 50 -10.07 -9.59 4.32
C LYS A 50 -11.10 -9.01 3.34
N GLU A 51 -10.84 -7.82 2.79
CA GLU A 51 -11.72 -7.17 1.80
C GLU A 51 -11.72 -7.91 0.44
N ILE A 52 -10.56 -8.45 0.07
CA ILE A 52 -10.39 -9.27 -1.12
C ILE A 52 -11.03 -10.66 -0.93
N GLY A 53 -10.88 -11.26 0.25
CA GLY A 53 -11.15 -12.66 0.53
C GLY A 53 -10.04 -13.61 0.06
N ASP A 54 -8.86 -13.07 -0.24
CA ASP A 54 -7.66 -13.77 -0.75
C ASP A 54 -6.45 -12.83 -0.59
N LYS A 55 -5.25 -13.29 -0.98
CA LYS A 55 -4.01 -12.52 -0.89
C LYS A 55 -4.06 -11.18 -1.62
N ALA A 56 -3.35 -10.19 -1.06
CA ALA A 56 -3.16 -8.86 -1.63
C ALA A 56 -2.15 -8.84 -2.80
N SER A 57 -2.42 -9.67 -3.82
CA SER A 57 -1.66 -9.71 -5.07
C SER A 57 -2.08 -8.59 -6.03
N LYS A 58 -1.19 -8.20 -6.96
CA LYS A 58 -1.51 -7.23 -8.04
C LYS A 58 -2.82 -7.57 -8.75
N SER A 59 -2.99 -8.85 -9.10
CA SER A 59 -4.18 -9.33 -9.81
C SER A 59 -5.46 -9.22 -8.98
N ASN A 60 -5.37 -9.47 -7.68
CA ASN A 60 -6.52 -9.41 -6.78
C ASN A 60 -6.88 -7.97 -6.40
N LEU A 61 -5.89 -7.10 -6.23
CA LEU A 61 -6.10 -5.66 -6.06
C LEU A 61 -6.72 -5.02 -7.30
N SER A 62 -6.33 -5.44 -8.52
CA SER A 62 -6.97 -4.98 -9.75
C SER A 62 -8.45 -5.37 -9.79
N LYS A 63 -8.79 -6.61 -9.41
CA LYS A 63 -10.20 -7.04 -9.30
C LYS A 63 -10.94 -6.27 -8.22
N LEU A 64 -10.28 -5.95 -7.09
CA LEU A 64 -10.87 -5.12 -6.05
C LEU A 64 -11.18 -3.71 -6.58
N GLN A 65 -10.25 -3.11 -7.34
CA GLN A 65 -10.45 -1.82 -7.99
C GLN A 65 -11.67 -1.83 -8.92
N ASP A 66 -11.79 -2.84 -9.78
CA ASP A 66 -12.93 -2.99 -10.68
C ASP A 66 -14.25 -3.10 -9.89
N ARG A 67 -14.24 -3.82 -8.75
CA ARG A 67 -15.42 -3.93 -7.86
C ARG A 67 -15.83 -2.59 -7.28
N TYR A 68 -14.88 -1.74 -6.89
CA TYR A 68 -15.20 -0.40 -6.39
C TYR A 68 -15.75 0.53 -7.48
N GLN A 69 -15.38 0.32 -8.75
CA GLN A 69 -15.89 1.10 -9.88
C GLN A 69 -17.34 0.73 -10.29
N ILE A 70 -17.82 -0.48 -9.99
CA ILE A 70 -19.10 -1.02 -10.51
C ILE A 70 -20.35 -0.63 -9.67
N ASN A 71 -20.27 0.42 -8.85
CA ASN A 71 -21.35 0.98 -7.99
C ASN A 71 -21.73 0.18 -6.72
N GLY A 72 -21.86 0.93 -5.61
CA GLY A 72 -22.74 0.58 -4.48
C GLY A 72 -22.06 0.36 -3.13
N PHE A 73 -20.74 0.20 -3.08
CA PHE A 73 -20.03 0.04 -1.81
C PHE A 73 -19.91 1.38 -1.08
N LYS A 74 -20.34 1.40 0.18
CA LYS A 74 -20.11 2.53 1.09
C LYS A 74 -18.60 2.75 1.21
N ASN A 75 -18.14 3.99 1.07
CA ASN A 75 -16.71 4.37 1.08
C ASN A 75 -15.87 3.90 -0.13
N SER A 76 -16.52 3.44 -1.21
CA SER A 76 -15.84 2.96 -2.42
C SER A 76 -14.92 3.96 -3.08
N ALA A 77 -15.23 5.26 -3.06
CA ALA A 77 -14.40 6.27 -3.74
C ALA A 77 -13.01 6.38 -3.11
N TRP A 78 -12.94 6.61 -1.79
CA TRP A 78 -11.68 6.72 -1.07
C TRP A 78 -10.88 5.40 -1.09
N ASN A 79 -11.55 4.28 -0.85
CA ASN A 79 -10.90 2.97 -0.94
C ASN A 79 -10.41 2.66 -2.37
N ALA A 80 -11.06 3.16 -3.42
CA ALA A 80 -10.59 3.01 -4.79
C ALA A 80 -9.33 3.84 -5.08
N GLU A 81 -9.22 5.06 -4.53
CA GLU A 81 -7.99 5.85 -4.63
C GLU A 81 -6.84 5.17 -3.88
N SER A 82 -7.14 4.58 -2.71
CA SER A 82 -6.18 3.81 -1.94
C SER A 82 -5.67 2.58 -2.71
N VAL A 83 -6.59 1.77 -3.28
CA VAL A 83 -6.21 0.59 -4.08
C VAL A 83 -5.48 1.00 -5.36
N TYR A 84 -5.85 2.12 -5.98
CA TYR A 84 -5.13 2.65 -7.14
C TYR A 84 -3.67 2.97 -6.78
N SER A 85 -3.44 3.68 -5.67
CA SER A 85 -2.09 4.00 -5.18
C SER A 85 -1.26 2.73 -4.92
N LEU A 86 -1.87 1.69 -4.34
CA LEU A 86 -1.23 0.38 -4.15
C LEU A 86 -0.91 -0.33 -5.47
N LEU A 87 -1.75 -0.17 -6.49
CA LEU A 87 -1.52 -0.77 -7.81
C LEU A 87 -0.31 -0.15 -8.52
N GLU A 88 -0.14 1.17 -8.39
CA GLU A 88 1.01 1.88 -8.96
C GLU A 88 2.35 1.42 -8.36
N ILE A 89 2.36 0.92 -7.12
CA ILE A 89 3.57 0.33 -6.53
C ILE A 89 4.10 -0.84 -7.37
N PHE A 90 3.21 -1.65 -7.95
CA PHE A 90 3.59 -2.77 -8.82
C PHE A 90 4.10 -2.35 -10.22
N GLU A 91 4.16 -1.06 -10.51
CA GLU A 91 4.85 -0.51 -11.68
C GLU A 91 6.31 -0.14 -11.34
N LEU A 92 6.62 -0.05 -10.04
CA LEU A 92 7.94 0.34 -9.52
C LEU A 92 8.77 -0.87 -9.03
N THR A 93 8.18 -2.07 -9.04
CA THR A 93 8.79 -3.30 -8.53
C THR A 93 8.39 -4.52 -9.35
N ASP A 94 9.22 -5.56 -9.34
CA ASP A 94 8.95 -6.86 -9.96
C ASP A 94 8.11 -7.79 -9.06
N SER A 95 7.81 -7.36 -7.82
CA SER A 95 6.99 -8.14 -6.88
C SER A 95 5.57 -8.34 -7.39
N THR A 96 4.93 -9.44 -6.98
CA THR A 96 3.55 -9.77 -7.39
C THR A 96 2.51 -9.60 -6.29
N ASP A 97 2.94 -9.37 -5.05
CA ASP A 97 2.09 -9.15 -3.88
C ASP A 97 2.66 -8.10 -2.93
N LEU A 98 1.76 -7.41 -2.21
CA LEU A 98 2.14 -6.32 -1.31
C LEU A 98 2.98 -6.79 -0.12
N ASN A 99 2.79 -8.02 0.34
CA ASN A 99 3.55 -8.54 1.48
C ASN A 99 5.06 -8.61 1.15
N SER A 100 5.41 -9.13 -0.03
CA SER A 100 6.79 -9.09 -0.52
C SER A 100 7.31 -7.66 -0.67
N VAL A 101 6.53 -6.75 -1.26
CA VAL A 101 6.93 -5.34 -1.39
C VAL A 101 7.24 -4.71 -0.04
N PHE A 102 6.31 -4.82 0.91
CA PHE A 102 6.41 -4.18 2.23
C PHE A 102 7.56 -4.77 3.05
N THR A 103 7.76 -6.08 2.96
CA THR A 103 8.88 -6.78 3.61
C THR A 103 10.21 -6.31 3.03
N ASP A 104 10.33 -6.28 1.71
CA ASP A 104 11.58 -5.89 1.04
C ASP A 104 11.90 -4.41 1.28
N LEU A 105 10.90 -3.54 1.23
CA LEU A 105 11.03 -2.12 1.56
C LEU A 105 11.47 -1.92 3.01
N SER A 106 10.79 -2.59 3.96
CA SER A 106 11.17 -2.53 5.39
C SER A 106 12.59 -3.00 5.62
N ASN A 107 13.03 -4.04 4.91
CA ASN A 107 14.40 -4.55 5.00
C ASN A 107 15.44 -3.58 4.43
N ARG A 108 15.09 -2.78 3.42
CA ARG A 108 15.98 -1.75 2.88
C ARG A 108 16.07 -0.54 3.79
N ILE A 109 14.93 -0.07 4.31
CA ILE A 109 14.87 1.09 5.21
C ILE A 109 15.53 0.80 6.57
N ASN A 110 15.32 -0.39 7.15
CA ASN A 110 15.89 -0.73 8.46
C ASN A 110 17.35 -1.22 8.42
N LYS A 111 17.99 -1.29 7.24
CA LYS A 111 19.39 -1.72 7.09
C LYS A 111 20.41 -0.59 7.23
N GLU A 112 19.97 0.61 7.61
CA GLU A 112 20.82 1.76 7.96
C GLU A 112 21.02 1.89 9.48
#